data_AF-A0A418XPS5-F1
#
_entry.id   AF-A0A418XPS5-F1
#
_cell.length_a   1.000
_cell.length_b   1.000
_cell.length_c   1.000
_cell.angle_alpha   90.00
_cell.angle_beta   90.00
_cell.angle_gamma   90.00
#
_symmetry.space_group_name_H-M   'P 1'
#
loop_
_entity.id
_entity.type
_entity.pdbx_description
1 polymer ?
#
loop_
_entity_poly.entity_id
_entity_poly.type
_entity_poly.pdbx_seq_one_letter_code
_entity_poly.pdbx_strand_id
1 'polypeptide(L)' 'LDADKVYTVKETNLMPGKESDLECNGKQYSGDYLMKVGLNVFSQTDGTSHVLVLE' A
#
# COMPACT_ATOMS: atom_id res chain seq x y z
N LEU A 1 9.42 -2.97 9.95
CA LEU A 1 9.97 -1.97 9.01
C LEU A 1 11.24 -1.40 9.58
N ASP A 2 12.11 -0.93 8.72
CA ASP A 2 13.40 -0.31 9.06
C ASP A 2 13.35 1.14 8.57
N ALA A 3 13.66 2.10 9.44
CA ALA A 3 13.49 3.52 9.17
C ALA A 3 14.33 4.00 7.98
N ASP A 4 15.53 3.43 7.81
CA ASP A 4 16.52 3.85 6.82
C ASP A 4 16.36 3.12 5.47
N LYS A 5 15.40 2.18 5.37
CA LYS A 5 15.09 1.45 4.14
C LYS A 5 13.94 2.11 3.37
N VAL A 6 13.97 1.94 2.05
CA VAL A 6 12.88 2.31 1.15
C VAL A 6 12.14 1.05 0.75
N TYR A 7 10.81 1.09 0.81
CA TYR A 7 9.93 -0.01 0.46
C TYR A 7 9.08 0.37 -0.74
N THR A 8 8.94 -0.54 -1.69
CA THR A 8 7.97 -0.44 -2.77
C THR A 8 6.64 -1.02 -2.28
N VAL A 9 5.59 -0.22 -2.35
CA VAL A 9 4.24 -0.63 -1.95
C VAL A 9 3.57 -1.32 -3.12
N LYS A 10 3.05 -2.52 -2.92
CA LYS A 10 2.28 -3.24 -3.93
C LYS A 10 1.01 -3.82 -3.32
N GLU A 11 -0.13 -3.49 -3.89
CA GLU A 11 -1.38 -4.15 -3.56
C GLU A 11 -1.43 -5.54 -4.21
N THR A 12 -1.89 -6.53 -3.45
CA THR A 12 -1.99 -7.92 -3.87
C THR A 12 -3.36 -8.50 -3.53
N ASN A 13 -3.59 -9.76 -3.91
CA ASN A 13 -4.84 -10.48 -3.67
C ASN A 13 -6.07 -9.80 -4.29
N LEU A 14 -5.85 -9.10 -5.41
CA LEU A 14 -6.92 -8.51 -6.22
C LEU A 14 -7.72 -9.61 -6.91
N MET A 15 -9.00 -9.32 -7.19
CA MET A 15 -9.82 -10.20 -8.01
C MET A 15 -9.17 -10.40 -9.40
N PRO A 16 -9.32 -11.58 -10.03
CA PRO A 16 -8.75 -11.84 -11.36
C PRO A 16 -9.13 -10.76 -12.37
N GLY A 17 -8.15 -10.17 -13.04
CA GLY A 17 -8.34 -9.10 -14.04
C GLY A 17 -8.57 -7.70 -13.47
N LYS A 18 -8.54 -7.52 -12.15
CA LYS A 18 -8.63 -6.21 -11.50
C LYS A 18 -7.23 -5.66 -11.21
N GLU A 19 -7.04 -4.39 -11.52
CA GLU A 19 -5.88 -3.61 -11.09
C GLU A 19 -6.18 -2.82 -9.81
N SER A 20 -5.12 -2.47 -9.09
CA SER A 20 -5.19 -1.66 -7.87
C SER A 20 -5.62 -0.24 -8.17
N ASP A 21 -6.64 0.25 -7.46
CA ASP A 21 -7.08 1.65 -7.55
C ASP A 21 -6.36 2.55 -6.52
N LEU A 22 -5.51 1.97 -5.64
CA LEU A 22 -4.78 2.72 -4.62
C LEU A 22 -3.66 3.58 -5.23
N GLU A 23 -3.65 4.88 -4.92
CA GLU A 23 -2.62 5.80 -5.41
C GLU A 23 -1.20 5.45 -4.95
N CYS A 24 -1.05 4.71 -3.84
CA CYS A 24 0.24 4.30 -3.30
C CYS A 24 0.82 3.06 -4.00
N ASN A 25 0.02 2.34 -4.80
CA ASN A 25 0.47 1.13 -5.47
C ASN A 25 1.56 1.43 -6.51
N GLY A 26 2.68 0.68 -6.42
CA GLY A 26 3.88 0.86 -7.21
C GLY A 26 4.79 2.01 -6.76
N LYS A 27 4.41 2.79 -5.73
CA LYS A 27 5.23 3.90 -5.21
C LYS A 27 6.18 3.43 -4.11
N GLN A 28 7.24 4.20 -3.93
CA GLN A 28 8.26 3.96 -2.92
C GLN A 28 8.14 4.92 -1.75
N TYR A 29 8.30 4.39 -0.53
CA TYR A 29 8.25 5.16 0.71
C TYR A 29 9.35 4.71 1.65
N SER A 30 9.92 5.64 2.43
CA SER A 30 10.84 5.25 3.50
C SER A 30 10.09 4.52 4.62
N GLY A 31 10.77 3.60 5.30
CA GLY A 31 10.20 2.94 6.47
C GLY A 31 9.84 3.93 7.58
N ASP A 32 10.62 5.01 7.74
CA ASP A 32 10.31 6.08 8.68
C ASP A 32 8.95 6.72 8.38
N TYR A 33 8.67 7.03 7.11
CA TYR A 33 7.39 7.58 6.67
C TYR A 33 6.25 6.58 6.90
N LEU A 34 6.44 5.32 6.52
CA LEU A 34 5.43 4.27 6.70
C LEU A 34 5.07 4.05 8.17
N MET A 35 6.04 4.19 9.09
CA MET A 35 5.80 3.99 10.52
C MET A 35 5.22 5.23 11.21
N LYS A 36 5.59 6.45 10.79
CA LYS A 36 5.15 7.69 11.45
C LYS A 36 3.91 8.31 10.82
N VAL A 37 3.80 8.27 9.50
CA VAL A 37 2.71 8.89 8.73
C VAL A 37 1.73 7.84 8.22
N GLY A 38 2.24 6.73 7.68
CA GLY A 38 1.43 5.66 7.10
C GLY A 38 0.93 5.97 5.68
N LEU A 39 0.02 5.13 5.18
CA LEU A 39 -0.54 5.20 3.84
C LEU A 39 -2.05 5.50 3.91
N ASN A 40 -2.54 6.34 3.00
CA ASN A 40 -3.97 6.50 2.81
C ASN A 40 -4.51 5.35 1.95
N VAL A 41 -5.20 4.41 2.60
CA VAL A 41 -5.71 3.17 1.98
C VAL A 41 -7.24 3.08 2.07
N PHE A 42 -7.91 4.19 2.39
CA PHE A 42 -9.35 4.22 2.50
C PHE A 42 -10.02 4.28 1.12
N SER A 43 -10.96 3.38 0.87
CA SER A 43 -11.89 3.42 -0.25
C SER A 43 -13.24 4.00 0.18
N GLN A 44 -13.94 4.68 -0.74
CA GLN A 44 -15.32 5.12 -0.51
C GLN A 44 -16.34 3.97 -0.52
N THR A 45 -15.93 2.77 -0.94
CA THR A 45 -16.79 1.60 -1.03
C THR A 45 -16.73 0.78 0.25
N ASP A 46 -17.86 0.68 0.93
CA ASP A 46 -18.00 -0.12 2.15
C ASP A 46 -17.74 -1.61 1.89
N GLY A 47 -17.19 -2.30 2.89
CA GLY A 47 -16.91 -3.73 2.81
C GLY A 47 -15.68 -4.10 1.97
N THR A 48 -14.87 -3.11 1.57
CA THR A 48 -13.62 -3.35 0.82
C THR A 48 -12.46 -3.64 1.78
N SER A 49 -11.61 -4.61 1.42
CA SER A 49 -10.37 -4.92 2.14
C SER A 49 -9.20 -4.83 1.18
N HIS A 50 -8.10 -4.25 1.66
CA HIS A 50 -6.86 -4.07 0.90
C HIS A 50 -5.75 -4.93 1.51
N VAL A 51 -4.98 -5.62 0.68
CA VAL A 51 -3.80 -6.40 1.13
C VAL A 51 -2.58 -5.81 0.46
N LEU A 52 -1.65 -5.29 1.26
CA LEU A 52 -0.46 -4.57 0.80
C LEU A 52 0.80 -5.34 1.19
N VAL A 53 1.72 -5.47 0.25
CA VAL A 53 3.08 -5.99 0.46
C VAL A 53 4.05 -4.82 0.35
N LEU A 54 5.05 -4.83 1.23
CA LEU A 54 6.12 -3.83 1.30
C LEU A 54 7.43 -4.57 1.00
N GLU A 55 8.04 -4.29 -0.15
CA GLU A 55 9.29 -4.92 -0.64
C GLU A 55 10.49 -3.99 -0.54
#